data_AF-A0A914KE46-F1
#
_entry.id   AF-A0A914KE46-F1
#
_cell.length_a   1.000
_cell.length_b   1.000
_cell.length_c   1.000
_cell.angle_alpha   90.00
_cell.angle_beta   90.00
_cell.angle_gamma   90.00
#
_symmetry.space_group_name_H-M   'P 1'
#
loop_
_entity.id
_entity.type
_entity.pdbx_description
1 polymer ?
#
loop_
_entity_poly.entity_id
_entity_poly.type
_entity_poly.pdbx_seq_one_letter_code
_entity_poly.pdbx_strand_id
1 'polypeptide(L)'
;MCLPRRGRGSKNPGLTDFQSRNGSGASPSSLKSSKLSKSTCSTISNDSQKSLIDAPLIPGFVVTKNRSVIVWHFPYHISQSRLAGRETPSSACSIICVSLAEIIFRNGIKMPTWENEIFIDNDSKDIISSKKKEKYLLPSRIYFAMINAMIDGNHICDPVIEKQKSDLFNIPTALEMTKNQMAEVAFVTSKDNIGNAFLLVYSAIKSVIKHELTSSWNQLFFLLLLVERCVLIIYQKETDTIVVLDSHTHKEIGAMVILGSVKNLAYFCEYFLIRLFPEACHLKPYQLKFEMSLIHFRGSIHEKDCPLNIDEIQQNNLIAAIPRSLRNQIFSQMEKYMREHAKTILPKITTKQQICKKKKVKINN
;
A
#
# COMPACT_ATOMS: atom_id res chain seq x y z
N MET A 1 17.66 -21.12 52.64
CA MET A 1 16.80 -19.92 52.81
C MET A 1 15.66 -20.00 51.81
N CYS A 2 14.46 -19.63 52.24
CA CYS A 2 13.19 -20.25 51.89
C CYS A 2 12.59 -19.93 50.50
N LEU A 3 11.93 -20.94 49.92
CA LEU A 3 10.72 -20.85 49.06
C LEU A 3 9.46 -20.96 49.98
N PRO A 4 8.19 -20.94 49.49
CA PRO A 4 7.49 -20.02 48.57
C PRO A 4 6.09 -19.56 49.11
N ARG A 5 5.34 -18.84 48.28
CA ARG A 5 3.91 -18.41 48.39
C ARG A 5 2.93 -19.44 49.00
N ARG A 6 1.92 -18.96 49.75
CA ARG A 6 0.52 -19.48 49.77
C ARG A 6 -0.45 -18.47 50.43
N GLY A 7 -1.65 -18.37 49.88
CA GLY A 7 -2.80 -17.65 50.46
C GLY A 7 -4.00 -17.62 49.51
N ARG A 8 -4.86 -18.64 49.57
CA ARG A 8 -6.21 -18.75 48.98
C ARG A 8 -7.25 -18.65 50.11
N GLY A 9 -8.45 -18.15 49.80
CA GLY A 9 -9.71 -18.34 50.55
C GLY A 9 -10.73 -17.30 50.07
N SER A 10 -11.58 -17.59 49.08
CA SER A 10 -12.89 -18.27 49.11
C SER A 10 -14.00 -17.51 49.86
N LYS A 11 -15.11 -17.22 49.16
CA LYS A 11 -16.51 -17.54 49.52
C LYS A 11 -17.52 -16.81 48.60
N ASN A 12 -18.22 -17.59 47.79
CA ASN A 12 -19.65 -17.45 47.44
C ASN A 12 -20.37 -18.61 48.19
N PRO A 13 -21.70 -18.61 48.50
CA PRO A 13 -22.79 -18.37 47.52
C PRO A 13 -24.11 -17.78 48.08
N GLY A 14 -25.09 -17.55 47.20
CA GLY A 14 -26.50 -17.32 47.57
C GLY A 14 -27.43 -17.18 46.35
N LEU A 15 -28.25 -18.22 46.11
CA LEU A 15 -29.34 -18.33 45.11
C LEU A 15 -30.64 -17.66 45.57
N THR A 16 -31.50 -17.28 44.62
CA THR A 16 -32.95 -17.64 44.44
C THR A 16 -33.62 -16.59 43.52
N ASP A 17 -34.03 -16.95 42.29
CA ASP A 17 -35.36 -17.41 41.85
C ASP A 17 -36.47 -16.34 41.89
N PHE A 18 -37.03 -15.95 40.72
CA PHE A 18 -38.44 -16.18 40.33
C PHE A 18 -38.85 -15.48 39.01
N GLN A 19 -39.39 -16.30 38.08
CA GLN A 19 -40.54 -16.10 37.16
C GLN A 19 -40.54 -14.93 36.15
N SER A 20 -40.44 -15.21 34.84
CA SER A 20 -41.44 -15.74 33.89
C SER A 20 -42.44 -14.70 33.37
N ARG A 21 -42.44 -14.48 32.05
CA ARG A 21 -43.66 -14.27 31.25
C ARG A 21 -43.41 -14.50 29.76
N ASN A 22 -44.16 -15.47 29.25
CA ASN A 22 -44.36 -15.85 27.86
C ASN A 22 -45.19 -14.79 27.09
N GLY A 23 -45.13 -14.87 25.76
CA GLY A 23 -46.07 -14.24 24.83
C GLY A 23 -45.47 -14.11 23.43
N SER A 24 -45.13 -15.18 22.71
CA SER A 24 -45.98 -15.89 21.72
C SER A 24 -46.79 -15.00 20.75
N GLY A 25 -46.39 -15.06 19.47
CA GLY A 25 -47.31 -15.28 18.35
C GLY A 25 -47.78 -14.07 17.55
N ALA A 26 -47.34 -13.97 16.29
CA ALA A 26 -48.21 -13.98 15.09
C ALA A 26 -47.48 -13.42 13.84
N SER A 27 -47.21 -14.30 12.88
CA SER A 27 -47.45 -14.04 11.44
C SER A 27 -48.83 -14.65 11.11
N PRO A 28 -49.54 -14.36 10.00
CA PRO A 28 -49.02 -14.01 8.68
C PRO A 28 -49.91 -13.05 7.83
N SER A 29 -49.51 -12.89 6.57
CA SER A 29 -50.33 -12.72 5.34
C SER A 29 -50.16 -11.43 4.52
N SER A 30 -49.63 -11.67 3.32
CA SER A 30 -49.95 -11.09 2.00
C SER A 30 -50.92 -9.92 1.91
N LEU A 31 -50.60 -8.91 1.07
CA LEU A 31 -51.39 -8.54 -0.12
C LEU A 31 -50.78 -7.33 -0.88
N LYS A 32 -50.85 -7.46 -2.21
CA LYS A 32 -51.04 -6.41 -3.24
C LYS A 32 -49.85 -5.60 -3.77
N SER A 33 -49.48 -6.03 -4.98
CA SER A 33 -49.12 -5.24 -6.15
C SER A 33 -49.76 -3.84 -6.24
N SER A 34 -48.94 -2.84 -6.55
CA SER A 34 -49.36 -1.65 -7.31
C SER A 34 -48.26 -1.25 -8.30
N LYS A 35 -48.68 -1.14 -9.57
CA LYS A 35 -47.96 -0.54 -10.71
C LYS A 35 -47.82 0.99 -10.53
N LEU A 36 -47.05 1.58 -11.45
CA LEU A 36 -46.71 3.00 -11.68
C LEU A 36 -45.41 3.43 -10.96
N SER A 37 -44.42 4.07 -11.59
CA SER A 37 -44.42 4.86 -12.83
C SER A 37 -43.03 4.83 -13.48
N LYS A 38 -43.00 4.77 -14.82
CA LYS A 38 -41.81 5.08 -15.62
C LYS A 38 -41.45 6.55 -15.39
N SER A 39 -40.29 6.84 -14.79
CA SER A 39 -39.67 8.16 -14.87
C SER A 39 -38.50 8.10 -15.85
N THR A 40 -38.73 8.61 -17.05
CA THR A 40 -37.69 9.17 -17.91
C THR A 40 -36.95 10.25 -17.14
N CYS A 41 -35.65 10.05 -16.89
CA CYS A 41 -34.77 11.11 -16.41
C CYS A 41 -33.54 11.20 -17.32
N SER A 42 -33.61 12.25 -18.14
CA SER A 42 -32.57 12.99 -18.86
C SER A 42 -31.13 12.46 -18.84
N THR A 43 -30.62 12.26 -20.04
CA THR A 43 -29.21 12.34 -20.43
C THR A 43 -28.50 13.47 -19.68
N ILE A 44 -27.64 13.13 -18.72
CA ILE A 44 -26.73 14.08 -18.10
C ILE A 44 -25.64 14.37 -19.13
N SER A 45 -25.58 15.62 -19.56
CA SER A 45 -24.59 16.18 -20.47
C SER A 45 -23.16 15.92 -20.00
N ASN A 46 -22.28 15.58 -20.93
CA ASN A 46 -20.83 15.32 -20.79
C ASN A 46 -19.99 16.51 -20.24
N ASP A 47 -20.61 17.63 -19.87
CA ASP A 47 -19.90 18.86 -19.47
C ASP A 47 -19.45 18.85 -18.00
N SER A 48 -19.98 17.97 -17.14
CA SER A 48 -19.59 17.89 -15.73
C SER A 48 -18.32 17.07 -15.46
N GLN A 49 -17.76 16.38 -16.46
CA GLN A 49 -16.47 15.68 -16.32
C GLN A 49 -15.26 16.54 -16.72
N LYS A 50 -15.47 17.69 -17.38
CA LYS A 50 -14.39 18.53 -17.90
C LYS A 50 -13.78 19.48 -16.85
N SER A 51 -14.44 19.73 -15.74
CA SER A 51 -14.00 20.74 -14.73
C SER A 51 -13.10 20.19 -13.61
N LEU A 52 -12.65 18.94 -13.69
CA LEU A 52 -11.79 18.30 -12.69
C LEU A 52 -10.31 18.20 -13.12
N ILE A 53 -9.98 18.72 -14.30
CA ILE A 53 -8.65 18.64 -14.92
C ILE A 53 -7.76 19.83 -14.50
N ASP A 54 -8.35 20.95 -14.06
CA ASP A 54 -7.62 22.17 -13.68
C ASP A 54 -7.39 22.28 -12.15
N ALA A 55 -6.98 21.18 -11.50
CA ALA A 55 -6.60 21.26 -10.09
C ALA A 55 -5.26 22.01 -9.95
N PRO A 56 -5.17 23.06 -9.09
CA PRO A 56 -3.94 23.82 -8.92
C PRO A 56 -2.80 22.92 -8.43
N LEU A 57 -1.60 23.19 -8.92
CA LEU A 57 -0.33 22.74 -8.35
C LEU A 57 -0.37 22.92 -6.83
N ILE A 58 -0.46 21.82 -6.08
CA ILE A 58 -0.45 21.89 -4.62
C ILE A 58 0.93 22.43 -4.20
N PRO A 59 0.99 23.61 -3.54
CA PRO A 59 2.26 24.20 -3.13
C PRO A 59 3.00 23.29 -2.14
N GLY A 60 4.33 23.21 -2.26
CA GLY A 60 5.18 22.58 -1.24
C GLY A 60 5.77 21.22 -1.60
N PHE A 61 5.46 20.64 -2.78
CA PHE A 61 6.19 19.47 -3.25
C PHE A 61 7.59 19.83 -3.73
N VAL A 62 8.58 19.05 -3.28
CA VAL A 62 9.88 19.00 -3.96
C VAL A 62 9.87 17.80 -4.89
N VAL A 63 10.22 18.01 -6.14
CA VAL A 63 10.35 16.93 -7.13
C VAL A 63 11.81 16.67 -7.42
N THR A 64 12.24 15.42 -7.29
CA THR A 64 13.59 14.99 -7.70
C THR A 64 13.52 13.92 -8.77
N LYS A 65 14.20 14.14 -9.90
CA LYS A 65 14.38 13.15 -10.97
C LYS A 65 15.80 12.59 -10.91
N ASN A 66 15.92 11.27 -10.88
CA ASN A 66 17.21 10.58 -10.93
C ASN A 66 17.14 9.41 -11.92
N ARG A 67 17.79 9.57 -13.08
CA ARG A 67 17.87 8.58 -14.18
C ARG A 67 16.51 8.09 -14.67
N SER A 68 15.93 7.16 -13.93
CA SER A 68 14.71 6.41 -14.24
C SER A 68 13.76 6.34 -13.04
N VAL A 69 13.87 7.30 -12.12
CA VAL A 69 12.95 7.46 -10.98
C VAL A 69 12.56 8.94 -10.84
N ILE A 70 11.28 9.19 -10.59
CA ILE A 70 10.72 10.48 -10.18
C ILE A 70 10.24 10.35 -8.74
N VAL A 71 10.55 11.33 -7.90
CA VAL A 71 10.10 11.34 -6.50
C VAL A 71 9.41 12.66 -6.21
N TRP A 72 8.20 12.57 -5.67
CA TRP A 72 7.51 13.68 -5.02
C TRP A 72 7.68 13.59 -3.52
N HIS A 73 8.30 14.61 -2.95
CA HIS A 73 8.52 14.78 -1.51
C HIS A 73 7.43 15.68 -0.96
N PHE A 74 6.69 15.18 0.01
CA PHE A 74 5.68 15.98 0.70
C PHE A 74 6.34 16.84 1.78
N PRO A 75 5.77 18.01 2.12
CA PRO A 75 6.17 18.77 3.30
C PRO A 75 6.21 17.90 4.56
N TYR A 76 7.10 18.20 5.50
CA TYR A 76 7.28 17.46 6.76
C TYR A 76 5.97 17.17 7.51
N HIS A 77 5.06 18.15 7.54
CA HIS A 77 3.78 18.06 8.25
C HIS A 77 2.76 17.15 7.55
N ILE A 78 3.02 16.73 6.31
CA ILE A 78 2.19 15.78 5.59
C ILE A 78 2.83 14.39 5.66
N SER A 79 2.55 13.70 6.75
CA SER A 79 2.95 12.31 7.00
C SER A 79 2.02 11.70 8.06
N GLN A 80 2.00 10.38 8.18
CA GLN A 80 1.12 9.70 9.14
C GLN A 80 1.30 10.15 10.60
N SER A 81 2.50 10.60 10.97
CA SER A 81 2.83 11.00 12.35
C SER A 81 2.66 12.50 12.62
N ARG A 82 2.40 13.32 11.59
CA ARG A 82 2.35 14.79 11.70
C ARG A 82 1.09 15.41 11.13
N LEU A 83 0.41 14.73 10.22
CA LEU A 83 -0.82 15.21 9.59
C LEU A 83 -1.86 15.53 10.66
N ALA A 84 -2.62 16.62 10.43
CA ALA A 84 -3.63 17.14 11.36
C ALA A 84 -3.08 17.54 12.75
N GLY A 85 -1.80 17.94 12.83
CA GLY A 85 -1.21 18.48 14.06
C GLY A 85 -0.81 17.41 15.08
N ARG A 86 -0.64 16.16 14.66
CA ARG A 86 -0.23 15.06 15.54
C ARG A 86 1.18 15.28 16.12
N GLU A 87 1.28 15.15 17.44
CA GLU A 87 2.56 15.23 18.15
C GLU A 87 3.18 13.84 18.40
N THR A 88 2.35 12.80 18.49
CA THR A 88 2.75 11.43 18.78
C THR A 88 3.06 10.62 17.51
N PRO A 89 4.08 9.73 17.54
CA PRO A 89 4.35 8.82 16.43
C PRO A 89 3.13 7.93 16.11
N SER A 90 2.89 7.67 14.82
CA SER A 90 1.85 6.73 14.38
C SER A 90 2.45 5.38 14.01
N SER A 91 1.78 4.30 14.46
CA SER A 91 2.05 2.91 14.10
C SER A 91 1.06 2.37 13.05
N ALA A 92 0.28 3.23 12.42
CA ALA A 92 -0.83 2.84 11.53
C ALA A 92 -0.42 2.46 10.09
N CYS A 93 0.88 2.43 9.76
CA CYS A 93 1.35 2.36 8.37
C CYS A 93 0.76 1.17 7.56
N SER A 94 0.64 -0.02 8.15
CA SER A 94 0.06 -1.18 7.48
C SER A 94 -1.43 -0.98 7.17
N ILE A 95 -2.19 -0.39 8.11
CA ILE A 95 -3.61 -0.05 7.93
C ILE A 95 -3.75 1.01 6.84
N ILE A 96 -2.93 2.06 6.90
CA ILE A 96 -2.88 3.14 5.91
C ILE A 96 -2.64 2.56 4.51
N CYS A 97 -1.68 1.63 4.35
CA CYS A 97 -1.40 1.03 3.05
C CYS A 97 -2.58 0.20 2.51
N VAL A 98 -3.28 -0.55 3.38
CA VAL A 98 -4.47 -1.32 2.97
C VAL A 98 -5.61 -0.37 2.57
N SER A 99 -5.91 0.64 3.39
CA SER A 99 -6.93 1.64 3.10
C SER A 99 -6.62 2.42 1.82
N LEU A 100 -5.35 2.77 1.59
CA LEU A 100 -4.91 3.45 0.38
C LEU A 100 -5.11 2.59 -0.87
N ALA A 101 -4.80 1.30 -0.80
CA ALA A 101 -5.03 0.36 -1.89
C ALA A 101 -6.54 0.25 -2.22
N GLU A 102 -7.39 0.17 -1.18
CA GLU A 102 -8.85 0.16 -1.35
C GLU A 102 -9.35 1.46 -2.01
N ILE A 103 -8.92 2.63 -1.52
CA ILE A 103 -9.30 3.93 -2.08
C ILE A 103 -8.91 4.02 -3.55
N ILE A 104 -7.67 3.62 -3.89
CA ILE A 104 -7.17 3.66 -5.27
C ILE A 104 -7.99 2.74 -6.16
N PHE A 105 -8.26 1.50 -5.71
CA PHE A 105 -9.04 0.53 -6.46
C PHE A 105 -10.46 1.03 -6.69
N ARG A 106 -11.19 1.39 -5.62
CA ARG A 106 -12.59 1.84 -5.70
C ARG A 106 -12.77 3.08 -6.56
N ASN A 107 -11.82 4.01 -6.54
CA ASN A 107 -11.92 5.26 -7.29
C ASN A 107 -11.23 5.21 -8.66
N GLY A 108 -10.76 4.02 -9.08
CA GLY A 108 -10.06 3.83 -10.35
C GLY A 108 -8.90 4.80 -10.56
N ILE A 109 -8.11 5.06 -9.51
CA ILE A 109 -7.05 6.05 -9.58
C ILE A 109 -5.90 5.50 -10.42
N LYS A 110 -5.67 6.10 -11.59
CA LYS A 110 -4.52 5.79 -12.44
C LYS A 110 -3.22 6.30 -11.84
N MET A 111 -2.17 5.49 -11.94
CA MET A 111 -0.82 5.87 -11.53
C MET A 111 -0.22 6.91 -12.48
N PRO A 112 0.70 7.78 -12.02
CA PRO A 112 1.32 8.74 -12.88
C PRO A 112 2.19 8.03 -13.93
N THR A 113 2.25 8.62 -15.11
CA THR A 113 3.10 8.13 -16.21
C THR A 113 4.35 8.98 -16.34
N TRP A 114 5.33 8.48 -17.10
CA TRP A 114 6.50 9.27 -17.50
C TRP A 114 6.13 10.45 -18.40
N GLU A 115 4.97 10.36 -19.04
CA GLU A 115 4.46 11.30 -20.03
C GLU A 115 3.49 12.33 -19.42
N ASN A 116 3.15 12.20 -18.13
CA ASN A 116 2.25 13.13 -17.45
C ASN A 116 2.83 14.55 -17.42
N GLU A 117 2.38 15.30 -18.44
CA GLU A 117 2.18 16.73 -18.60
C GLU A 117 3.31 17.63 -18.09
N ILE A 118 4.26 17.85 -19.00
CA ILE A 118 5.00 19.11 -19.07
C ILE A 118 3.97 20.23 -19.23
N PHE A 119 3.57 20.89 -18.14
CA PHE A 119 2.91 22.19 -18.24
C PHE A 119 3.93 23.17 -18.83
N ILE A 120 3.75 23.54 -20.10
CA ILE A 120 4.40 24.70 -20.68
C ILE A 120 3.55 25.88 -20.23
N ASP A 121 4.07 26.64 -19.28
CA ASP A 121 3.47 27.92 -18.87
C ASP A 121 3.56 28.88 -20.07
N ASN A 122 2.48 28.98 -20.84
CA ASN A 122 2.43 29.78 -22.06
C ASN A 122 2.16 31.27 -21.77
N ASP A 123 1.89 31.65 -20.51
CA ASP A 123 1.55 33.04 -20.15
C ASP A 123 2.76 33.88 -19.76
N SER A 124 3.95 33.30 -19.65
CA SER A 124 5.19 34.07 -19.48
C SER A 124 5.76 34.48 -20.83
N LYS A 125 5.23 35.58 -21.40
CA LYS A 125 5.80 36.31 -22.56
C LYS A 125 7.13 37.00 -22.26
N ASP A 126 7.94 36.47 -21.34
CA ASP A 126 9.29 36.98 -21.09
C ASP A 126 10.33 36.11 -21.80
N ILE A 127 10.95 36.78 -22.75
CA ILE A 127 11.85 36.32 -23.79
C ILE A 127 13.25 36.11 -23.20
N ILE A 128 13.86 34.97 -23.54
CA ILE A 128 15.30 34.59 -23.46
C ILE A 128 15.75 33.79 -22.20
N SER A 129 16.06 32.51 -22.46
CA SER A 129 17.01 31.61 -21.76
C SER A 129 16.62 30.76 -20.55
N SER A 130 15.37 30.67 -20.11
CA SER A 130 15.02 29.71 -19.04
C SER A 130 14.71 28.32 -19.60
N LYS A 131 15.61 27.35 -19.34
CA LYS A 131 15.40 25.91 -19.49
C LYS A 131 13.93 25.55 -19.20
N LYS A 132 13.21 24.98 -20.19
CA LYS A 132 11.89 24.35 -19.98
C LYS A 132 12.01 23.43 -18.76
N LYS A 133 11.50 23.85 -17.61
CA LYS A 133 11.46 22.99 -16.42
C LYS A 133 10.30 22.04 -16.66
N GLU A 134 10.62 20.82 -17.11
CA GLU A 134 9.67 19.70 -17.04
C GLU A 134 9.13 19.64 -15.61
N LYS A 135 7.87 20.02 -15.43
CA LYS A 135 7.24 20.03 -14.12
C LYS A 135 6.41 18.76 -14.00
N TYR A 136 7.02 17.71 -13.45
CA TYR A 136 6.31 16.48 -13.16
C TYR A 136 5.27 16.73 -12.06
N LEU A 137 3.99 16.70 -12.43
CA LEU A 137 2.88 16.89 -11.50
C LEU A 137 2.46 15.57 -10.89
N LEU A 138 2.27 15.56 -9.57
CA LEU A 138 1.60 14.45 -8.90
C LEU A 138 0.09 14.62 -9.11
N PRO A 139 -0.62 13.65 -9.70
CA PRO A 139 -2.07 13.72 -9.83
C PRO A 139 -2.74 13.97 -8.48
N SER A 140 -3.59 14.99 -8.38
CA SER A 140 -4.25 15.39 -7.13
C SER A 140 -5.05 14.25 -6.49
N ARG A 141 -5.61 13.34 -7.29
CA ARG A 141 -6.31 12.15 -6.79
C ARG A 141 -5.40 11.26 -5.92
N ILE A 142 -4.12 11.10 -6.28
CA ILE A 142 -3.15 10.32 -5.48
C ILE A 142 -2.85 11.05 -4.18
N TYR A 143 -2.64 12.37 -4.25
CA TYR A 143 -2.46 13.20 -3.06
C TYR A 143 -3.62 13.04 -2.08
N PHE A 144 -4.86 13.27 -2.53
CA PHE A 144 -6.04 13.16 -1.67
C PHE A 144 -6.25 11.74 -1.15
N ALA A 145 -5.99 10.71 -1.97
CA ALA A 145 -6.05 9.33 -1.51
C ALA A 145 -5.05 9.06 -0.37
N MET A 146 -3.82 9.57 -0.46
CA MET A 146 -2.82 9.44 0.60
C MET A 146 -3.25 10.16 1.89
N ILE A 147 -3.74 11.39 1.79
CA ILE A 147 -4.23 12.17 2.95
C ILE A 147 -5.37 11.42 3.65
N ASN A 148 -6.39 11.00 2.89
CA ASN A 148 -7.54 10.29 3.45
C ASN A 148 -7.13 8.98 4.10
N ALA A 149 -6.27 8.19 3.43
CA ALA A 149 -5.77 6.94 3.99
C ALA A 149 -4.99 7.15 5.30
N MET A 150 -4.19 8.22 5.41
CA MET A 150 -3.48 8.55 6.66
C MET A 150 -4.44 8.91 7.80
N ILE A 151 -5.46 9.73 7.51
CA ILE A 151 -6.47 10.14 8.49
C ILE A 151 -7.25 8.91 8.96
N ASP A 152 -7.80 8.14 8.03
CA ASP A 152 -8.61 6.96 8.33
C ASP A 152 -7.79 5.88 9.05
N GLY A 153 -6.57 5.63 8.58
CA GLY A 153 -5.69 4.62 9.18
C GLY A 153 -5.31 4.96 10.61
N ASN A 154 -5.01 6.24 10.90
CA ASN A 154 -4.76 6.69 12.28
C ASN A 154 -6.01 6.55 13.15
N HIS A 155 -7.17 6.97 12.66
CA HIS A 155 -8.45 6.86 13.37
C HIS A 155 -8.80 5.39 13.71
N ILE A 156 -8.48 4.45 12.82
CA ILE A 156 -8.67 3.01 13.07
C ILE A 156 -7.64 2.47 14.08
N CYS A 157 -6.40 2.96 14.05
CA CYS A 157 -5.28 2.42 14.83
C CYS A 157 -5.26 2.91 16.28
N ASP A 158 -5.49 4.21 16.51
CA ASP A 158 -5.30 4.86 17.82
C ASP A 158 -6.09 4.16 18.95
N PRO A 159 -7.40 3.83 18.80
CA PRO A 159 -8.16 3.17 19.86
C PRO A 159 -7.67 1.77 20.21
N VAL A 160 -6.95 1.10 19.29
CA VAL A 160 -6.44 -0.25 19.49
C VAL A 160 -5.11 -0.22 20.22
N ILE A 161 -4.23 0.74 19.90
CA ILE A 161 -2.98 0.96 20.64
C ILE A 161 -3.26 1.29 22.11
N GLU A 162 -4.30 2.08 22.38
CA GLU A 162 -4.70 2.42 23.76
C GLU A 162 -5.17 1.18 24.55
N LYS A 163 -5.80 0.22 23.88
CA LYS A 163 -6.39 -0.98 24.51
C LYS A 163 -5.44 -2.17 24.56
N GLN A 164 -4.56 -2.31 23.57
CA GLN A 164 -3.64 -3.44 23.42
C GLN A 164 -2.21 -2.90 23.38
N LYS A 165 -1.41 -3.21 24.41
CA LYS A 165 0.00 -2.83 24.50
C LYS A 165 0.92 -3.59 23.51
N SER A 166 0.39 -4.23 22.47
CA SER A 166 1.12 -5.19 21.63
C SER A 166 1.06 -4.88 20.13
N ASP A 167 2.20 -5.10 19.49
CA ASP A 167 2.57 -5.11 18.08
C ASP A 167 1.44 -5.24 17.02
N LEU A 168 0.83 -4.11 16.67
CA LEU A 168 -0.15 -3.95 15.57
C LEU A 168 0.50 -3.95 14.16
N PHE A 169 1.74 -4.43 14.03
CA PHE A 169 2.59 -4.11 12.87
C PHE A 169 2.45 -5.07 11.68
N ASN A 170 1.66 -6.14 11.79
CA ASN A 170 1.60 -7.16 10.74
C ASN A 170 0.47 -6.91 9.73
N ILE A 171 0.67 -7.39 8.50
CA ILE A 171 -0.30 -7.24 7.40
C ILE A 171 -1.64 -7.94 7.67
N PRO A 172 -1.71 -9.17 8.23
CA PRO A 172 -2.97 -9.82 8.58
C PRO A 172 -3.88 -8.97 9.46
N THR A 173 -3.33 -8.40 10.53
CA THR A 173 -4.08 -7.57 11.46
C THR A 173 -4.59 -6.31 10.77
N ALA A 174 -3.78 -5.69 9.88
CA ALA A 174 -4.24 -4.55 9.09
C ALA A 174 -5.41 -4.89 8.14
N LEU A 175 -5.39 -6.06 7.50
CA LEU A 175 -6.50 -6.53 6.65
C LEU A 175 -7.77 -6.75 7.47
N GLU A 176 -7.65 -7.35 8.66
CA GLU A 176 -8.79 -7.56 9.55
C GLU A 176 -9.40 -6.23 10.03
N MET A 177 -8.55 -5.29 10.46
CA MET A 177 -8.98 -3.97 10.96
C MET A 177 -9.63 -3.10 9.87
N THR A 178 -9.29 -3.34 8.60
CA THR A 178 -9.92 -2.70 7.44
C THR A 178 -11.10 -3.51 6.90
N LYS A 179 -11.69 -4.39 7.74
CA LYS A 179 -12.88 -5.19 7.43
C LYS A 179 -12.71 -6.12 6.21
N ASN A 180 -11.46 -6.52 5.92
CA ASN A 180 -11.11 -7.43 4.83
C ASN A 180 -11.69 -7.01 3.45
N GLN A 181 -11.82 -5.71 3.20
CA GLN A 181 -12.21 -5.19 1.87
C GLN A 181 -11.13 -5.49 0.83
N MET A 182 -9.87 -5.53 1.26
CA MET A 182 -8.77 -6.14 0.54
C MET A 182 -8.52 -7.53 1.12
N ALA A 183 -8.18 -8.47 0.25
CA ALA A 183 -7.73 -9.79 0.65
C ALA A 183 -6.31 -10.00 0.13
N GLU A 184 -5.46 -10.59 0.96
CA GLU A 184 -4.21 -11.11 0.46
C GLU A 184 -4.48 -12.27 -0.52
N VAL A 185 -3.68 -12.33 -1.57
CA VAL A 185 -3.72 -13.36 -2.61
C VAL A 185 -2.51 -14.28 -2.47
N ALA A 186 -1.37 -13.69 -2.14
CA ALA A 186 -0.11 -14.41 -2.03
C ALA A 186 0.82 -13.61 -1.10
N PHE A 187 1.76 -14.27 -0.43
CA PHE A 187 2.76 -13.59 0.39
C PHE A 187 4.12 -14.29 0.35
N VAL A 188 5.17 -13.54 0.68
CA VAL A 188 6.54 -14.04 0.88
C VAL A 188 7.14 -13.39 2.13
N THR A 189 7.97 -14.14 2.86
CA THR A 189 8.67 -13.61 4.05
C THR A 189 10.15 -13.94 3.98
N SER A 190 10.96 -13.24 4.79
CA SER A 190 12.40 -13.49 4.90
C SER A 190 12.78 -14.76 5.66
N LYS A 191 11.82 -15.53 6.20
CA LYS A 191 12.09 -16.71 7.05
C LYS A 191 12.94 -17.77 6.35
N ASP A 192 12.98 -17.75 5.02
CA ASP A 192 13.71 -18.73 4.22
C ASP A 192 15.22 -18.47 4.12
N ASN A 193 15.80 -17.52 4.87
CA ASN A 193 17.26 -17.29 4.99
C ASN A 193 18.01 -17.01 3.66
N ILE A 194 17.31 -16.77 2.56
CA ILE A 194 17.93 -16.69 1.23
C ILE A 194 18.01 -15.22 0.78
N GLY A 195 19.12 -14.57 1.12
CA GLY A 195 19.68 -13.50 0.29
C GLY A 195 19.32 -12.06 0.68
N ASN A 196 19.60 -11.16 -0.27
CA ASN A 196 19.46 -9.72 -0.12
C ASN A 196 17.99 -9.32 -0.33
N ALA A 197 17.37 -8.56 0.59
CA ALA A 197 15.96 -8.13 0.46
C ALA A 197 15.69 -7.42 -0.87
N PHE A 198 16.67 -6.69 -1.41
CA PHE A 198 16.59 -6.13 -2.75
C PHE A 198 16.22 -7.17 -3.81
N LEU A 199 16.93 -8.31 -3.82
CA LEU A 199 16.72 -9.37 -4.80
C LEU A 199 15.39 -10.07 -4.59
N LEU A 200 14.97 -10.24 -3.33
CA LEU A 200 13.70 -10.85 -2.98
C LEU A 200 12.54 -9.98 -3.44
N VAL A 201 12.56 -8.69 -3.12
CA VAL A 201 11.52 -7.73 -3.55
C VAL A 201 11.48 -7.59 -5.06
N TYR A 202 12.63 -7.42 -5.73
CA TYR A 202 12.71 -7.36 -7.20
C TYR A 202 12.10 -8.60 -7.85
N SER A 203 12.48 -9.79 -7.38
CA SER A 203 12.04 -11.04 -7.99
C SER A 203 10.57 -11.34 -7.66
N ALA A 204 10.09 -10.93 -6.49
CA ALA A 204 8.68 -10.97 -6.14
C ALA A 204 7.81 -10.17 -7.08
N ILE A 205 8.13 -8.89 -7.24
CA ILE A 205 7.37 -8.03 -8.13
C ILE A 205 7.44 -8.57 -9.56
N LYS A 206 8.65 -8.91 -10.04
CA LYS A 206 8.84 -9.38 -11.42
C LYS A 206 8.08 -10.66 -11.74
N SER A 207 8.09 -11.63 -10.83
CA SER A 207 7.41 -12.90 -11.05
C SER A 207 5.89 -12.74 -11.01
N VAL A 208 5.37 -11.95 -10.07
CA VAL A 208 3.94 -11.67 -10.00
C VAL A 208 3.44 -10.89 -11.22
N ILE A 209 4.21 -9.93 -11.74
CA ILE A 209 3.85 -9.20 -12.98
C ILE A 209 3.75 -10.16 -14.19
N LYS A 210 4.57 -11.20 -14.22
CA LYS A 210 4.62 -12.17 -15.33
C LYS A 210 3.68 -13.36 -15.15
N HIS A 211 3.04 -13.50 -14.01
CA HIS A 211 2.25 -14.67 -13.68
C HIS A 211 0.90 -14.67 -14.44
N GLU A 212 0.43 -15.84 -14.86
CA GLU A 212 -0.81 -15.94 -15.64
C GLU A 212 -2.05 -15.52 -14.83
N LEU A 213 -2.11 -15.86 -13.54
CA LEU A 213 -3.22 -15.48 -12.64
C LEU A 213 -3.43 -13.96 -12.50
N THR A 214 -2.39 -13.16 -12.70
CA THR A 214 -2.44 -11.69 -12.62
C THR A 214 -2.51 -11.04 -14.00
N SER A 215 -2.56 -11.85 -15.07
CA SER A 215 -2.53 -11.36 -16.44
C SER A 215 -3.75 -10.50 -16.79
N SER A 216 -4.90 -10.73 -16.17
CA SER A 216 -6.12 -9.94 -16.38
C SER A 216 -6.18 -8.67 -15.52
N TRP A 217 -5.29 -8.49 -14.54
CA TRP A 217 -5.39 -7.39 -13.58
C TRP A 217 -4.68 -6.15 -14.10
N ASN A 218 -5.41 -5.04 -14.20
CA ASN A 218 -4.85 -3.76 -14.64
C ASN A 218 -3.93 -3.12 -13.60
N GLN A 219 -4.20 -3.39 -12.32
CA GLN A 219 -3.42 -2.91 -11.17
C GLN A 219 -3.06 -4.05 -10.22
N LEU A 220 -1.79 -4.11 -9.84
CA LEU A 220 -1.30 -5.03 -8.81
C LEU A 220 -0.86 -4.24 -7.58
N PHE A 221 -1.37 -4.61 -6.42
CA PHE A 221 -1.11 -3.95 -5.14
C PHE A 221 -0.25 -4.84 -4.25
N PHE A 222 0.92 -4.37 -3.87
CA PHE A 222 1.80 -5.07 -2.95
C PHE A 222 1.99 -4.26 -1.68
N LEU A 223 1.84 -4.93 -0.54
CA LEU A 223 2.26 -4.40 0.76
C LEU A 223 3.66 -4.91 1.05
N LEU A 224 4.60 -4.01 1.32
CA LEU A 224 5.95 -4.37 1.77
C LEU A 224 6.14 -3.89 3.20
N LEU A 225 6.26 -4.83 4.14
CA LEU A 225 6.63 -4.57 5.53
C LEU A 225 8.11 -4.87 5.72
N LEU A 226 8.90 -3.84 6.05
CA LEU A 226 10.34 -3.94 6.26
C LEU A 226 10.78 -3.01 7.38
N VAL A 227 11.52 -3.53 8.36
CA VAL A 227 11.95 -2.77 9.57
C VAL A 227 10.76 -2.01 10.17
N GLU A 228 9.68 -2.75 10.46
CA GLU A 228 8.44 -2.25 11.09
C GLU A 228 7.69 -1.15 10.32
N ARG A 229 8.10 -0.85 9.09
CA ARG A 229 7.45 0.13 8.22
C ARG A 229 6.82 -0.55 7.02
N CYS A 230 5.56 -0.23 6.78
CA CYS A 230 4.81 -0.73 5.62
C CYS A 230 4.72 0.35 4.54
N VAL A 231 4.97 -0.04 3.28
CA VAL A 231 4.75 0.81 2.11
C VAL A 231 3.87 0.08 1.10
N LEU A 232 3.09 0.86 0.33
CA LEU A 232 2.26 0.35 -0.74
C LEU A 232 3.01 0.48 -2.07
N ILE A 233 3.16 -0.63 -2.79
CA ILE A 233 3.75 -0.67 -4.13
C ILE A 233 2.63 -1.01 -5.11
N ILE A 234 2.52 -0.24 -6.19
CA ILE A 234 1.47 -0.40 -7.20
C ILE A 234 2.12 -0.55 -8.56
N TYR A 235 1.77 -1.61 -9.28
CA TYR A 235 2.09 -1.77 -10.69
C TYR A 235 0.86 -1.46 -11.54
N GLN A 236 0.98 -0.55 -12.50
CA GLN A 236 -0.03 -0.23 -13.50
C GLN A 236 0.36 -0.87 -14.83
N LYS A 237 -0.42 -1.85 -15.28
CA LYS A 237 -0.11 -2.63 -16.48
C LYS A 237 -0.17 -1.80 -17.76
N GLU A 238 -1.22 -0.99 -17.91
CA GLU A 238 -1.48 -0.14 -19.09
C GLU A 238 -0.26 0.73 -19.47
N THR A 239 0.43 1.26 -18.47
CA THR A 239 1.52 2.24 -18.64
C THR A 239 2.90 1.66 -18.32
N ASP A 240 2.97 0.38 -17.94
CA ASP A 240 4.18 -0.30 -17.45
C ASP A 240 4.93 0.49 -16.36
N THR A 241 4.18 1.19 -15.51
CA THR A 241 4.71 2.00 -14.41
C THR A 241 4.59 1.29 -13.09
N ILE A 242 5.55 1.58 -12.20
CA ILE A 242 5.55 1.09 -10.83
C ILE A 242 5.70 2.28 -9.88
N VAL A 243 4.90 2.30 -8.83
CA VAL A 243 4.84 3.40 -7.87
C VAL A 243 5.01 2.85 -6.46
N VAL A 244 5.83 3.50 -5.63
CA VAL A 244 5.82 3.29 -4.17
C VAL A 244 5.18 4.50 -3.51
N LEU A 245 4.19 4.25 -2.66
CA LEU A 245 3.51 5.22 -1.82
C LEU A 245 3.93 4.96 -0.37
N ASP A 246 4.53 5.97 0.26
CA ASP A 246 5.05 5.89 1.60
C ASP A 246 4.51 7.03 2.47
N SER A 247 3.89 6.68 3.59
CA SER A 247 3.26 7.61 4.51
C SER A 247 4.16 8.13 5.63
N HIS A 248 5.38 7.59 5.76
CA HIS A 248 6.28 7.91 6.86
C HIS A 248 6.94 9.29 6.72
N THR A 249 7.55 9.75 7.81
CA THR A 249 8.44 10.92 7.82
C THR A 249 9.88 10.49 7.62
N HIS A 250 10.64 11.24 6.83
CA HIS A 250 12.04 10.99 6.49
C HIS A 250 12.90 12.22 6.75
N LYS A 251 13.47 12.33 7.96
CA LYS A 251 14.20 13.52 8.42
C LYS A 251 13.29 14.76 8.35
N GLU A 252 13.55 15.66 7.41
CA GLU A 252 12.80 16.92 7.19
C GLU A 252 11.74 16.81 6.09
N ILE A 253 11.54 15.61 5.55
CA ILE A 253 10.58 15.32 4.49
C ILE A 253 9.43 14.51 5.07
N GLY A 254 8.21 14.78 4.63
CA GLY A 254 7.03 13.99 4.99
C GLY A 254 6.93 12.71 4.16
N ALA A 255 5.71 12.39 3.77
CA ALA A 255 5.39 11.29 2.87
C ALA A 255 6.12 11.39 1.51
N MET A 256 6.19 10.26 0.80
CA MET A 256 6.82 10.19 -0.50
C MET A 256 6.00 9.38 -1.51
N VAL A 257 6.06 9.81 -2.76
CA VAL A 257 5.62 9.04 -3.92
C VAL A 257 6.81 8.84 -4.84
N ILE A 258 7.13 7.60 -5.16
CA ILE A 258 8.29 7.23 -5.99
C ILE A 258 7.77 6.51 -7.24
N LEU A 259 7.91 7.13 -8.42
CA LEU A 259 7.54 6.56 -9.71
C LEU A 259 8.76 5.98 -10.42
N GLY A 260 8.59 4.78 -10.98
CA GLY A 260 9.54 4.06 -11.80
C GLY A 260 8.90 3.45 -13.06
N SER A 261 9.71 2.69 -13.80
CA SER A 261 9.25 1.82 -14.91
C SER A 261 9.74 0.40 -14.67
N VAL A 262 8.93 -0.59 -15.05
CA VAL A 262 9.30 -2.01 -14.96
C VAL A 262 10.49 -2.36 -15.84
N LYS A 263 10.71 -1.64 -16.95
CA LYS A 263 11.94 -1.73 -17.76
C LYS A 263 13.21 -1.57 -16.91
N ASN A 264 13.13 -0.77 -15.84
CA ASN A 264 14.23 -0.51 -14.91
C ASN A 264 13.95 -1.04 -13.49
N LEU A 265 13.11 -2.08 -13.35
CA LEU A 265 12.63 -2.58 -12.05
C LEU A 265 13.76 -2.89 -11.07
N ALA A 266 14.87 -3.46 -11.53
CA ALA A 266 16.03 -3.73 -10.67
C ALA A 266 16.62 -2.44 -10.09
N TYR A 267 16.80 -1.40 -10.89
CA TYR A 267 17.30 -0.12 -10.36
C TYR A 267 16.26 0.54 -9.44
N PHE A 268 14.98 0.49 -9.82
CA PHE A 268 13.88 1.05 -9.03
C PHE A 268 13.81 0.41 -7.63
N CYS A 269 13.83 -0.91 -7.53
CA CYS A 269 13.79 -1.62 -6.25
C CYS A 269 15.00 -1.28 -5.38
N GLU A 270 16.20 -1.18 -5.96
CA GLU A 270 17.41 -0.80 -5.21
C GLU A 270 17.26 0.63 -4.69
N TYR A 271 16.81 1.55 -5.56
CA TYR A 271 16.63 2.95 -5.24
C TYR A 271 15.67 3.17 -4.08
N PHE A 272 14.43 2.66 -4.17
CA PHE A 272 13.43 2.93 -3.14
C PHE A 272 13.80 2.21 -1.84
N LEU A 273 14.38 1.01 -1.88
CA LEU A 273 14.77 0.31 -0.65
C LEU A 273 15.87 1.07 0.11
N ILE A 274 16.90 1.56 -0.59
CA ILE A 274 17.96 2.37 0.03
C ILE A 274 17.39 3.69 0.54
N ARG A 275 16.47 4.30 -0.21
CA ARG A 275 15.92 5.62 0.11
C ARG A 275 14.98 5.57 1.30
N LEU A 276 14.07 4.59 1.33
CA LEU A 276 13.02 4.47 2.34
C LEU A 276 13.53 3.70 3.57
N PHE A 277 14.41 2.72 3.39
CA PHE A 277 14.91 1.84 4.45
C PHE A 277 16.45 1.83 4.52
N PRO A 278 17.10 2.98 4.75
CA PRO A 278 18.57 3.03 4.83
C PRO A 278 19.12 2.13 5.95
N GLU A 279 18.37 1.91 7.02
CA GLU A 279 18.72 1.02 8.14
C GLU A 279 18.84 -0.44 7.69
N ALA A 280 18.00 -0.87 6.74
CA ALA A 280 18.05 -2.22 6.18
C ALA A 280 19.38 -2.52 5.47
N CYS A 281 20.07 -1.50 4.96
CA CYS A 281 21.38 -1.64 4.32
C CYS A 281 22.51 -1.97 5.31
N HIS A 282 22.29 -1.75 6.60
CA HIS A 282 23.25 -2.04 7.66
C HIS A 282 23.01 -3.39 8.33
N LEU A 283 21.85 -4.01 8.10
CA LEU A 283 21.52 -5.31 8.64
C LEU A 283 22.19 -6.43 7.85
N LYS A 284 22.64 -7.46 8.56
CA LYS A 284 23.09 -8.70 7.91
C LYS A 284 21.87 -9.43 7.33
N PRO A 285 22.02 -10.24 6.27
CA PRO A 285 20.90 -10.92 5.62
C PRO A 285 19.98 -11.69 6.58
N TYR A 286 20.54 -12.38 7.58
CA TYR A 286 19.77 -13.14 8.58
C TYR A 286 19.04 -12.27 9.61
N GLN A 287 19.40 -10.99 9.73
CA GLN A 287 18.74 -10.03 10.63
C GLN A 287 17.60 -9.30 9.92
N LEU A 288 17.62 -9.29 8.59
CA LEU A 288 16.69 -8.56 7.78
C LEU A 288 15.37 -9.31 7.69
N LYS A 289 14.40 -8.88 8.50
CA LYS A 289 13.03 -9.39 8.44
C LYS A 289 12.21 -8.54 7.49
N PHE A 290 11.60 -9.18 6.50
CA PHE A 290 10.61 -8.54 5.63
C PHE A 290 9.43 -9.48 5.37
N GLU A 291 8.29 -8.89 5.10
CA GLU A 291 7.08 -9.54 4.61
C GLU A 291 6.59 -8.76 3.40
N MET A 292 6.20 -9.45 2.35
CA MET A 292 5.60 -8.84 1.17
C MET A 292 4.36 -9.61 0.77
N SER A 293 3.25 -8.90 0.60
CA SER A 293 1.95 -9.49 0.29
C SER A 293 1.39 -8.87 -0.98
N LEU A 294 0.98 -9.72 -1.92
CA LEU A 294 0.09 -9.31 -3.01
C LEU A 294 -1.33 -9.29 -2.45
N ILE A 295 -2.00 -8.14 -2.55
CA ILE A 295 -3.39 -7.98 -2.15
C ILE A 295 -4.27 -7.66 -3.36
N HIS A 296 -5.53 -8.02 -3.26
CA HIS A 296 -6.54 -7.73 -4.27
C HIS A 296 -7.86 -7.38 -3.59
N PHE A 297 -8.68 -6.58 -4.27
CA PHE A 297 -9.97 -6.17 -3.73
C PHE A 297 -10.93 -7.37 -3.66
N ARG A 298 -11.63 -7.50 -2.54
CA ARG A 298 -12.64 -8.54 -2.26
C ARG A 298 -13.96 -7.94 -1.75
N GLY A 299 -14.01 -6.62 -1.56
CA GLY A 299 -15.20 -5.93 -1.10
C GLY A 299 -16.35 -5.97 -2.11
N SER A 300 -17.51 -5.50 -1.68
CA SER A 300 -18.61 -5.20 -2.59
C SER A 300 -18.39 -3.85 -3.25
N ILE A 301 -18.67 -3.76 -4.55
CA ILE A 301 -18.70 -2.50 -5.30
C ILE A 301 -20.04 -1.81 -5.05
N HIS A 302 -19.98 -0.50 -4.82
CA HIS A 302 -21.13 0.37 -4.65
C HIS A 302 -21.31 1.28 -5.87
N GLU A 303 -22.50 1.88 -6.02
CA GLU A 303 -22.84 2.74 -7.18
C GLU A 303 -21.90 3.94 -7.35
N LYS A 304 -21.32 4.42 -6.26
CA LYS A 304 -20.36 5.54 -6.26
C LYS A 304 -18.92 5.16 -6.60
N ASP A 305 -18.63 3.86 -6.61
CA ASP A 305 -17.29 3.37 -6.93
C ASP A 305 -17.10 3.40 -8.45
N CYS A 306 -15.89 3.72 -8.87
CA CYS A 306 -15.48 3.81 -10.27
C CYS A 306 -14.15 3.06 -10.53
N PRO A 307 -14.10 1.73 -10.28
CA PRO A 307 -12.88 0.96 -10.49
C PRO A 307 -12.47 0.94 -11.97
N LEU A 308 -11.16 0.81 -12.24
CA LEU A 308 -10.64 0.77 -13.61
C LEU A 308 -11.13 -0.44 -14.42
N ASN A 309 -11.58 -1.51 -13.74
CA ASN A 309 -12.10 -2.70 -14.38
C ASN A 309 -13.10 -3.42 -13.45
N ILE A 310 -14.37 -3.43 -13.82
CA ILE A 310 -15.44 -4.10 -13.03
C ILE A 310 -15.41 -5.62 -13.27
N ASP A 311 -15.00 -6.06 -14.47
CA ASP A 311 -15.01 -7.46 -14.87
C ASP A 311 -13.96 -8.30 -14.11
N GLU A 312 -12.91 -7.66 -13.58
CA GLU A 312 -11.88 -8.28 -12.73
C GLU A 312 -12.45 -8.86 -11.43
N ILE A 313 -13.60 -8.40 -10.96
CA ILE A 313 -14.11 -8.70 -9.60
C ILE A 313 -14.81 -10.06 -9.54
N GLN A 314 -15.38 -10.53 -10.64
CA GLN A 314 -16.22 -11.74 -10.65
C GLN A 314 -15.41 -13.05 -10.63
N GLN A 315 -14.20 -13.08 -11.19
CA GLN A 315 -13.38 -14.30 -11.26
C GLN A 315 -12.57 -14.58 -9.97
N ASN A 316 -12.40 -13.59 -9.09
CA ASN A 316 -11.36 -13.60 -8.04
C ASN A 316 -11.83 -13.98 -6.63
N ASN A 317 -13.15 -14.06 -6.39
CA ASN A 317 -13.70 -14.50 -5.11
C ASN A 317 -13.26 -15.92 -4.69
N LEU A 318 -12.81 -16.74 -5.66
CA LEU A 318 -12.32 -18.11 -5.43
C LEU A 318 -10.87 -18.15 -4.89
N ILE A 319 -9.99 -17.23 -5.31
CA ILE A 319 -8.55 -17.26 -4.97
C ILE A 319 -8.30 -16.73 -3.54
N ALA A 320 -9.07 -15.70 -3.13
CA ALA A 320 -8.90 -15.03 -1.85
C ALA A 320 -9.32 -15.87 -0.61
N ALA A 321 -10.00 -17.01 -0.81
CA ALA A 321 -10.50 -17.87 0.26
C ALA A 321 -9.49 -18.90 0.79
N ILE A 322 -8.34 -19.07 0.14
CA ILE A 322 -7.33 -20.07 0.52
C ILE A 322 -6.60 -19.59 1.78
N PRO A 323 -6.41 -20.38 2.86
CA PRO A 323 -5.59 -19.98 4.02
C PRO A 323 -4.12 -19.70 3.67
N ARG A 324 -3.44 -18.80 4.41
CA ARG A 324 -1.99 -18.51 4.22
C ARG A 324 -1.13 -19.79 4.22
N SER A 325 -1.43 -20.77 5.07
CA SER A 325 -0.72 -22.05 5.13
C SER A 325 -0.76 -22.86 3.83
N LEU A 326 -1.71 -22.57 2.93
CA LEU A 326 -1.91 -23.25 1.65
C LEU A 326 -1.52 -22.38 0.44
N ARG A 327 -1.18 -21.09 0.65
CA ARG A 327 -0.87 -20.10 -0.41
C ARG A 327 0.58 -20.11 -0.91
N ASN A 328 1.20 -21.29 -0.91
CA ASN A 328 2.59 -21.40 -1.35
C ASN A 328 2.74 -21.59 -2.87
N GLN A 329 1.69 -21.81 -3.67
CA GLN A 329 1.88 -22.14 -5.08
C GLN A 329 2.46 -21.00 -5.94
N ILE A 330 1.98 -19.75 -5.78
CA ILE A 330 2.45 -18.60 -6.57
C ILE A 330 3.91 -18.24 -6.21
N PHE A 331 4.23 -18.24 -4.92
CA PHE A 331 5.56 -17.91 -4.43
C PHE A 331 6.53 -19.10 -4.39
N SER A 332 6.08 -20.36 -4.41
CA SER A 332 6.99 -21.54 -4.44
C SER A 332 7.72 -21.67 -5.77
N GLN A 333 7.05 -21.35 -6.89
CA GLN A 333 7.72 -21.21 -8.18
C GLN A 333 8.77 -20.10 -8.15
N MET A 334 8.48 -18.99 -7.45
CA MET A 334 9.47 -17.95 -7.24
C MET A 334 10.62 -18.36 -6.34
N GLU A 335 10.37 -19.09 -5.25
CA GLU A 335 11.43 -19.60 -4.38
C GLU A 335 12.38 -20.50 -5.18
N LYS A 336 11.83 -21.37 -6.03
CA LYS A 336 12.62 -22.20 -6.93
C LYS A 336 13.44 -21.33 -7.89
N TYR A 337 12.81 -20.37 -8.57
CA TYR A 337 13.50 -19.43 -9.45
C TYR A 337 14.59 -18.63 -8.73
N MET A 338 14.31 -18.16 -7.51
CA MET A 338 15.24 -17.42 -6.66
C MET A 338 16.42 -18.27 -6.21
N ARG A 339 16.20 -19.51 -5.79
CA ARG A 339 17.29 -20.45 -5.44
C ARG A 339 18.18 -20.75 -6.65
N GLU A 340 17.59 -20.86 -7.85
CA GLU A 340 18.31 -21.12 -9.09
C GLU A 340 19.10 -19.89 -9.59
N HIS A 341 18.52 -18.69 -9.50
CA HIS A 341 19.09 -17.45 -10.07
C HIS A 341 19.87 -16.58 -9.07
N ALA A 342 19.73 -16.81 -7.76
CA ALA A 342 20.55 -16.11 -6.75
C ALA A 342 22.06 -16.32 -7.01
N LYS A 343 22.45 -17.51 -7.49
CA LYS A 343 23.86 -17.84 -7.79
C LYS A 343 24.44 -17.01 -8.95
N THR A 344 23.63 -16.59 -9.92
CA THR A 344 24.08 -15.82 -11.09
C THR A 344 23.93 -14.31 -10.92
N ILE A 345 22.98 -13.85 -10.09
CA ILE A 345 22.69 -12.42 -9.92
C ILE A 345 23.51 -11.80 -8.78
N LEU A 346 23.71 -12.51 -7.65
CA LEU A 346 24.45 -11.95 -6.49
C LEU A 346 25.86 -11.42 -6.85
N PRO A 347 26.70 -12.14 -7.62
CA PRO A 347 28.07 -11.70 -7.91
C PRO A 347 28.16 -10.38 -8.69
N LYS A 348 27.18 -10.09 -9.55
CA LYS A 348 27.16 -8.89 -10.39
C LYS A 348 26.83 -7.63 -9.60
N ILE A 349 26.14 -7.77 -8.46
CA ILE A 349 25.69 -6.64 -7.61
C ILE A 349 26.69 -6.32 -6.52
N THR A 350 27.27 -7.33 -5.85
CA THR A 350 28.32 -7.13 -4.83
C THR A 350 29.53 -6.42 -5.41
N THR A 351 29.89 -6.70 -6.66
CA THR A 351 30.98 -6.01 -7.37
C THR A 351 30.71 -4.50 -7.50
N LYS A 352 29.46 -4.09 -7.80
CA LYS A 352 29.09 -2.67 -7.89
C LYS A 352 29.01 -1.98 -6.53
N GLN A 353 28.49 -2.65 -5.50
CA GLN A 353 28.43 -2.08 -4.15
C GLN A 353 29.83 -1.92 -3.51
N GLN A 354 30.76 -2.83 -3.78
CA GLN A 354 32.17 -2.68 -3.38
C GLN A 354 32.86 -1.51 -4.10
N ILE A 355 32.54 -1.28 -5.39
CA ILE A 355 33.04 -0.12 -6.15
C ILE A 355 32.49 1.20 -5.56
N CYS A 356 31.23 1.25 -5.15
CA CYS A 356 30.64 2.42 -4.49
C CYS A 356 31.27 2.70 -3.10
N LYS A 357 31.57 1.66 -2.31
CA LYS A 357 32.30 1.81 -1.05
C LYS A 357 33.73 2.34 -1.28
N LYS A 358 34.45 1.83 -2.29
CA LYS A 358 35.80 2.31 -2.63
C LYS A 358 35.84 3.74 -3.15
N LYS A 359 34.81 4.19 -3.89
CA LYS A 359 34.71 5.59 -4.35
C LYS A 359 34.46 6.59 -3.22
N LYS A 360 33.76 6.21 -2.15
CA LYS A 360 33.59 7.09 -0.96
C LYS A 360 34.88 7.25 -0.16
N VAL A 361 35.73 6.23 -0.09
CA VAL A 361 37.02 6.31 0.64
C VAL A 361 38.01 7.23 -0.06
N LYS A 362 37.96 7.36 -1.40
CA LYS A 362 38.83 8.25 -2.18
C LYS A 362 38.40 9.73 -2.22
N ILE A 363 37.23 10.08 -1.68
CA ILE A 363 36.75 11.47 -1.64
C ILE A 363 37.00 12.09 -0.24
N ASN A 364 37.32 11.26 0.75
CA ASN A 364 37.57 11.69 2.13
C ASN A 364 39.07 11.58 2.54
N ASN A 365 39.94 11.26 1.58
CA ASN A 365 41.40 11.37 1.67
C ASN A 365 41.84 12.27 0.52
#